data_AF-A0A7X5IEK4-F1
#
_entry.id   AF-A0A7X5IEK4-F1
#
_cell.length_a   1.000
_cell.length_b   1.000
_cell.length_c   1.000
_cell.angle_alpha   90.00
_cell.angle_beta   90.00
_cell.angle_gamma   90.00
#
_symmetry.space_group_name_H-M   'P 1'
#
loop_
_entity.id
_entity.type
_entity.pdbx_description
1 polymer ?
#
loop_
_entity_poly.entity_id
_entity_poly.type
_entity_poly.pdbx_seq_one_letter_code
_entity_poly.pdbx_strand_id
1 'polypeptide(L)'
;MVFDSEAAFEEAVIDGLKSYGWDDAGGVLRYPTEQDLIDNWASILYENNKHRDCLNNVPLTPTEMQQIIEQVVAKRTPVAINELINGKEIVIKRDNPDDKLHEGRDVA
;
A
#
# COMPACT_ATOMS: atom_id res chain seq x y z
N MET A 1 0.35 3.46 -33.95
CA MET A 1 -0.98 2.91 -33.65
C MET A 1 -1.92 4.09 -33.45
N VAL A 2 -3.05 4.12 -34.14
CA VAL A 2 -4.12 5.12 -33.90
C VAL A 2 -5.22 4.36 -33.17
N PHE A 3 -5.77 4.93 -32.10
CA PHE A 3 -6.81 4.30 -31.29
C PHE A 3 -8.15 4.99 -31.53
N ASP A 4 -9.20 4.20 -31.71
CA ASP A 4 -10.55 4.69 -32.00
C ASP A 4 -11.38 4.94 -30.72
N SER A 5 -10.86 4.55 -29.55
CA SER A 5 -11.50 4.79 -28.24
C SER A 5 -10.48 4.81 -27.10
N GLU A 6 -10.84 5.47 -25.99
CA GLU A 6 -10.04 5.50 -24.76
C GLU A 6 -9.85 4.10 -24.17
N ALA A 7 -10.87 3.24 -24.23
CA ALA A 7 -10.78 1.86 -23.74
C ALA A 7 -9.74 1.03 -24.52
N ALA A 8 -9.70 1.17 -25.85
CA ALA A 8 -8.71 0.48 -26.68
C ALA A 8 -7.28 1.01 -26.41
N PHE A 9 -7.15 2.29 -26.08
CA PHE A 9 -5.87 2.88 -25.66
C PHE A 9 -5.45 2.37 -24.27
N GLU A 10 -6.37 2.34 -23.30
CA GLU A 10 -6.12 1.86 -21.94
C GLU A 10 -5.60 0.42 -21.93
N GLU A 11 -6.25 -0.51 -22.63
CA GLU A 11 -5.81 -1.90 -22.72
C GLU A 11 -4.41 -2.02 -23.35
N ALA A 12 -4.12 -1.24 -24.40
CA ALA A 12 -2.80 -1.24 -25.01
C ALA A 12 -1.71 -0.70 -24.09
N VAL A 13 -2.02 0.30 -23.25
CA VAL A 13 -1.10 0.81 -22.21
C VAL A 13 -0.88 -0.23 -21.12
N ILE A 14 -1.94 -0.89 -20.65
CA ILE A 14 -1.87 -1.96 -19.66
C ILE A 14 -0.96 -3.09 -20.15
N ASP A 15 -1.18 -3.57 -21.37
CA ASP A 15 -0.36 -4.65 -21.96
C ASP A 15 1.10 -4.21 -22.13
N GLY A 16 1.32 -2.95 -22.50
CA GLY A 16 2.65 -2.34 -22.51
C GLY A 16 3.32 -2.41 -21.14
N LEU A 17 2.66 -1.92 -20.09
CA LEU A 17 3.22 -1.89 -18.73
C LEU A 17 3.55 -3.29 -18.21
N LYS A 18 2.68 -4.28 -18.45
CA LYS A 18 2.93 -5.69 -18.08
C LYS A 18 4.23 -6.23 -18.67
N SER A 19 4.53 -5.88 -19.93
CA SER A 19 5.79 -6.27 -20.57
C SER A 19 7.05 -5.68 -19.91
N TYR A 20 6.88 -4.67 -19.05
CA TYR A 20 7.94 -4.00 -18.29
C TYR A 20 7.92 -4.32 -16.79
N GLY A 21 7.32 -5.44 -16.37
CA GLY A 21 7.36 -5.91 -14.98
C GLY A 21 6.30 -5.30 -14.06
N TRP A 22 5.24 -4.72 -14.62
CA TRP A 22 4.07 -4.26 -13.86
C TRP A 22 3.01 -5.36 -13.65
N ASP A 23 3.35 -6.64 -13.86
CA ASP A 23 2.44 -7.78 -13.72
C ASP A 23 2.58 -8.52 -12.36
N ASP A 24 3.45 -8.01 -11.47
CA ASP A 24 4.23 -8.90 -10.59
C ASP A 24 3.68 -9.13 -9.17
N ALA A 25 2.45 -8.72 -8.81
CA ALA A 25 1.98 -8.96 -7.43
C ALA A 25 0.49 -9.25 -7.23
N GLY A 26 -0.41 -8.69 -8.05
CA GLY A 26 -1.86 -8.82 -7.82
C GLY A 26 -2.73 -8.63 -9.06
N GLY A 27 -2.12 -8.55 -10.24
CA GLY A 27 -2.82 -8.19 -11.47
C GLY A 27 -3.27 -6.73 -11.52
N VAL A 28 -3.99 -6.39 -12.59
CA VAL A 28 -4.52 -5.04 -12.80
C VAL A 28 -5.78 -4.86 -11.98
N LEU A 29 -5.81 -3.85 -11.09
CA LEU A 29 -7.01 -3.48 -10.35
C LEU A 29 -8.06 -2.92 -11.32
N ARG A 30 -9.22 -3.56 -11.40
CA ARG A 30 -10.34 -3.15 -12.25
C ARG A 30 -11.56 -2.82 -11.38
N TYR A 31 -11.97 -1.56 -11.40
CA TYR A 31 -13.09 -1.05 -10.60
C TYR A 31 -13.03 -1.41 -9.10
N PRO A 32 -11.89 -1.20 -8.42
CA PRO A 32 -11.75 -1.56 -7.01
C PRO A 32 -12.64 -0.68 -6.12
N THR A 33 -13.10 -1.25 -5.01
CA THR A 33 -13.65 -0.47 -3.90
C THR A 33 -12.54 0.21 -3.11
N GLU A 34 -12.90 1.16 -2.24
CA GLU A 34 -11.93 1.77 -1.33
C GLU A 34 -11.25 0.72 -0.43
N GLN A 35 -12.00 -0.27 0.05
CA GLN A 35 -11.44 -1.34 0.87
C GLN A 35 -10.45 -2.20 0.08
N ASP A 36 -10.75 -2.51 -1.19
CA ASP A 36 -9.82 -3.27 -2.04
C ASP A 36 -8.49 -2.51 -2.23
N LEU A 37 -8.54 -1.18 -2.34
CA LEU A 37 -7.32 -0.34 -2.42
C LEU A 37 -6.53 -0.36 -1.11
N ILE A 38 -7.22 -0.28 0.03
CA ILE A 38 -6.61 -0.33 1.36
C ILE A 38 -5.94 -1.68 1.60
N ASP A 39 -6.61 -2.79 1.28
CA ASP A 39 -6.10 -4.15 1.47
C ASP A 39 -4.91 -4.45 0.55
N ASN A 40 -4.98 -3.96 -0.69
CA ASN A 40 -3.84 -4.02 -1.62
C ASN A 40 -2.65 -3.22 -1.09
N TRP A 41 -2.89 -2.03 -0.55
CA TRP A 41 -1.81 -1.22 0.04
C TRP A 41 -1.21 -1.87 1.29
N ALA A 42 -2.03 -2.45 2.18
CA ALA A 42 -1.57 -3.19 3.35
C ALA A 42 -0.68 -4.38 2.95
N SER A 43 -1.02 -5.08 1.86
CA SER A 43 -0.23 -6.18 1.32
C SER A 43 1.13 -5.71 0.78
N ILE A 44 1.17 -4.57 0.06
CA ILE A 44 2.42 -3.96 -0.41
C ILE A 44 3.29 -3.52 0.76
N LEU A 45 2.69 -2.88 1.77
CA LEU A 45 3.40 -2.48 2.99
C LEU A 45 3.96 -3.68 3.73
N TYR A 46 3.21 -4.78 3.82
CA TYR A 46 3.69 -6.02 4.41
C TYR A 46 4.90 -6.57 3.66
N GLU A 47 4.80 -6.76 2.35
CA GLU A 47 5.89 -7.34 1.55
C GLU A 47 7.18 -6.53 1.64
N ASN A 48 7.07 -5.19 1.64
CA ASN A 48 8.21 -4.30 1.76
C ASN A 48 8.81 -4.26 3.18
N ASN A 49 8.00 -4.48 4.22
CA ASN A 49 8.39 -4.27 5.61
C ASN A 49 8.32 -5.53 6.51
N LYS A 50 8.23 -6.73 5.92
CA LYS A 50 8.16 -8.01 6.66
C LYS A 50 9.39 -8.38 7.48
N HIS A 51 10.46 -7.59 7.44
CA HIS A 51 11.68 -7.88 8.18
C HIS A 51 11.49 -7.70 9.69
N ARG A 52 12.40 -8.30 10.47
CA ARG A 52 12.27 -8.47 11.92
C ARG A 52 12.08 -7.16 12.70
N ASP A 53 12.73 -6.08 12.28
CA ASP A 53 12.71 -4.81 13.01
C ASP A 53 11.47 -3.95 12.70
N CYS A 54 10.68 -4.32 11.67
CA CYS A 54 9.42 -3.70 11.30
C CYS A 54 8.24 -4.62 11.65
N LEU A 55 7.66 -5.29 10.65
CA LEU A 55 6.45 -6.11 10.84
C LEU A 55 6.73 -7.54 11.31
N ASN A 56 8.00 -7.95 11.38
CA ASN A 56 8.41 -9.24 11.94
C ASN A 56 7.68 -10.45 11.33
N ASN A 57 7.51 -10.45 10.00
CA ASN A 57 6.73 -11.42 9.21
C ASN A 57 5.24 -11.56 9.62
N VAL A 58 4.70 -10.66 10.42
CA VAL A 58 3.30 -10.64 10.84
C VAL A 58 2.56 -9.49 10.15
N PRO A 59 1.48 -9.76 9.39
CA PRO A 59 0.78 -8.73 8.62
C PRO A 59 0.18 -7.62 9.50
N LEU A 60 -0.14 -6.49 8.86
CA LEU A 60 -0.84 -5.41 9.52
C LEU A 60 -2.27 -5.84 9.88
N THR A 61 -2.73 -5.46 11.06
CA THR A 61 -4.14 -5.56 11.44
C THR A 61 -4.95 -4.44 10.81
N PRO A 62 -6.30 -4.57 10.74
CA PRO A 62 -7.15 -3.46 10.29
C PRO A 62 -6.98 -2.20 11.13
N THR A 63 -6.73 -2.33 12.42
CA THR A 63 -6.51 -1.20 13.34
C THR A 63 -5.16 -0.54 13.13
N GLU A 64 -4.10 -1.30 12.86
CA GLU A 64 -2.80 -0.75 12.45
C GLU A 64 -2.87 -0.02 11.10
N MET A 65 -3.59 -0.58 10.12
CA MET A 65 -3.81 0.08 8.84
C MET A 65 -4.62 1.38 9.00
N GLN A 66 -5.60 1.39 9.90
CA GLN A 66 -6.37 2.58 10.23
C GLN A 66 -5.48 3.69 10.81
N GLN A 67 -4.49 3.36 11.65
CA GLN A 67 -3.51 4.36 12.15
C GLN A 67 -2.74 5.04 11.01
N ILE A 68 -2.40 4.30 9.96
CA ILE A 68 -1.71 4.86 8.77
C ILE A 68 -2.66 5.80 8.01
N ILE A 69 -3.89 5.37 7.77
CA ILE A 69 -4.90 6.17 7.06
C ILE A 69 -5.16 7.48 7.81
N GLU A 70 -5.28 7.43 9.14
CA GLU A 70 -5.47 8.62 9.98
C GLU A 70 -4.31 9.60 9.84
N GLN A 71 -3.07 9.12 9.79
CA GLN A 71 -1.90 9.96 9.55
C GLN A 71 -1.93 10.61 8.17
N VAL A 72 -2.35 9.89 7.12
CA VAL A 72 -2.52 10.43 5.76
C VAL A 72 -3.61 11.50 5.75
N VAL A 73 -4.78 11.21 6.29
CA VAL A 73 -5.94 12.14 6.32
C VAL A 73 -5.64 13.37 7.17
N ALA A 74 -4.81 13.24 8.22
CA ALA A 74 -4.35 14.37 9.00
C ALA A 74 -3.49 15.36 8.19
N LYS A 75 -2.81 14.90 7.12
CA LYS A 75 -2.11 15.78 6.17
C LYS A 75 -3.13 16.39 5.22
N ARG A 76 -3.55 17.63 5.52
CA ARG A 76 -4.63 18.34 4.80
C ARG A 76 -4.28 18.84 3.39
N THR A 77 -3.04 18.64 2.93
CA THR A 77 -2.59 19.13 1.62
C THR A 77 -1.95 18.02 0.81
N PRO A 78 -2.14 17.99 -0.52
CA PRO A 78 -1.49 17.00 -1.39
C PRO A 78 0.04 16.99 -1.23
N VAL A 79 0.65 18.15 -0.99
CA VAL A 79 2.09 18.27 -0.75
C VAL A 79 2.50 17.55 0.54
N ALA A 80 1.78 17.77 1.64
CA ALA A 80 2.10 17.13 2.92
C ALA A 80 1.81 15.62 2.92
N ILE A 81 0.81 15.17 2.15
CA ILE A 81 0.56 13.75 1.91
C ILE A 81 1.74 13.14 1.13
N ASN A 82 2.19 13.81 0.07
CA ASN A 82 3.32 13.34 -0.73
C ASN A 82 4.62 13.32 0.08
N GLU A 83 4.86 14.30 0.96
CA GLU A 83 6.00 14.30 1.89
C GLU A 83 5.94 13.13 2.87
N LEU A 84 4.74 12.78 3.37
CA LEU A 84 4.55 11.63 4.26
C LEU A 84 4.85 10.30 3.54
N ILE A 85 4.26 10.08 2.37
CA ILE A 85 4.42 8.85 1.60
C ILE A 85 5.89 8.65 1.17
N ASN A 86 6.59 9.74 0.82
CA ASN A 86 8.01 9.69 0.47
C ASN A 86 8.95 9.77 1.69
N GLY A 87 8.41 10.00 2.89
CA GLY A 87 9.15 10.22 4.14
C GLY A 87 9.92 9.02 4.67
N LYS A 88 9.95 7.91 3.91
CA LYS A 88 10.58 6.61 4.19
C LYS A 88 9.97 5.79 5.31
N GLU A 89 9.41 6.43 6.34
CA GLU A 89 8.97 5.75 7.56
C GLU A 89 7.60 6.29 8.02
N ILE A 90 6.69 5.39 8.39
CA ILE A 90 5.41 5.72 9.03
C ILE A 90 5.31 4.91 10.30
N VAL A 91 5.32 5.60 11.44
CA VAL A 91 5.28 4.94 12.75
C VAL A 91 3.86 4.49 13.05
N ILE A 92 3.71 3.22 13.43
CA ILE A 92 2.47 2.63 13.93
C ILE A 92 2.72 1.95 15.28
N LYS A 93 1.69 1.90 16.12
CA LYS A 93 1.69 1.06 17.31
C LYS A 93 1.21 -0.33 16.94
N ARG A 94 2.06 -1.34 17.17
CA ARG A 94 1.72 -2.74 16.94
C ARG A 94 0.69 -3.21 17.94
N ASP A 95 -0.40 -3.76 17.44
CA ASP A 95 -1.46 -4.37 18.24
C ASP A 95 -1.71 -5.84 17.84
N ASN A 96 -1.00 -6.34 16.84
CA ASN A 96 -1.07 -7.75 16.46
C ASN A 96 -0.44 -8.67 17.54
N PRO A 97 -1.21 -9.56 18.20
CA PRO A 97 -0.70 -10.43 19.26
C PRO A 97 0.25 -11.52 18.75
N ASP A 98 0.28 -11.79 17.44
CA ASP A 98 1.21 -12.75 16.85
C ASP A 98 2.65 -12.19 16.83
N ASP A 99 2.80 -10.87 16.86
CA ASP A 99 4.10 -10.19 16.93
C ASP A 99 4.54 -9.95 18.37
N LYS A 100 4.82 -11.04 19.09
CA LYS A 100 5.23 -11.01 20.51
C LYS A 100 6.46 -10.13 20.82
N LEU A 101 7.27 -9.81 19.81
CA LEU A 101 8.47 -8.99 19.98
C LEU A 101 8.11 -7.51 20.09
N HIS A 102 7.11 -7.07 19.32
CA HIS A 102 6.74 -5.67 19.16
C HIS A 102 5.33 -5.33 19.66
N GLU A 103 4.56 -6.30 20.14
CA GLU A 103 3.21 -6.09 20.71
C GLU A 103 3.20 -4.90 21.70
N GLY A 104 2.36 -3.90 21.39
CA GLY A 104 2.20 -2.67 22.18
C GLY A 104 3.30 -1.61 21.98
N ARG A 105 4.28 -1.86 21.10
CA ARG A 105 5.40 -0.94 20.81
C ARG A 105 5.19 -0.22 19.48
N ASP A 106 5.90 0.89 19.35
CA ASP A 106 5.94 1.65 18.11
C ASP A 106 7.00 1.05 17.17
N VAL A 107 6.61 0.77 15.93
CA VAL A 107 7.49 0.32 14.84
C VAL A 107 7.29 1.25 13.63
N ALA A 108 8.29 1.35 12.76
CA ALA A 108 8.30 2.23 11.60
C ALA A 108 8.39 1.45 10.28
#